data_AF-A0A4U0TSJ2-F1
#
_entry.id   AF-A0A4U0TSJ2-F1
#
_cell.length_a   1.000
_cell.length_b   1.000
_cell.length_c   1.000
_cell.angle_alpha   90.00
_cell.angle_beta   90.00
_cell.angle_gamma   90.00
#
_symmetry.space_group_name_H-M   'P 1'
#
loop_
_entity.id
_entity.type
_entity.pdbx_description
1 polymer ?
#
loop_
_entity_poly.entity_id
_entity_poly.type
_entity_poly.pdbx_seq_one_letter_code
_entity_poly.pdbx_strand_id
1 'polypeptide(L)'
;MWRFSVLPDPIFAVPWNMDEVPTLTGLNTPFCWFGPEPQLFDAPSRWAQDREMDWSALSFLTYVEDALLSKKVRPVLAFEWGFWIKDGVKSVKPVVLREVGEAWEEQRGLLEGKFEGWVFGDVEEGVEVRREHAITDGD
;
A
#
# COMPACT_ATOMS: atom_id res chain seq x y z
N MET A 1 -1.29 2.22 -1.35
CA MET A 1 -2.38 1.72 -2.20
C MET A 1 -1.75 0.94 -3.34
N TRP A 2 -2.18 -0.31 -3.49
CA TRP A 2 -1.46 -1.38 -4.18
C TRP A 2 -1.67 -1.41 -5.71
N ARG A 3 -0.60 -1.65 -6.50
CA ARG A 3 -0.65 -2.05 -7.92
C ARG A 3 -0.24 -3.52 -8.04
N PHE A 4 -1.11 -4.38 -8.59
CA PHE A 4 -0.80 -5.79 -8.85
C PHE A 4 -0.65 -6.05 -10.35
N SER A 5 0.45 -6.68 -10.76
CA SER A 5 0.55 -7.36 -12.06
C SER A 5 0.25 -8.84 -11.85
N VAL A 6 -1.04 -9.19 -11.73
CA VAL A 6 -1.46 -10.59 -11.76
C VAL A 6 -1.88 -10.90 -13.19
N LEU A 7 -1.22 -11.85 -13.85
CA LEU A 7 -1.78 -12.45 -15.06
C LEU A 7 -3.15 -13.05 -14.67
N PRO A 8 -4.26 -12.66 -15.32
CA PRO A 8 -5.58 -13.13 -14.91
C PRO A 8 -5.70 -14.63 -15.18
N ASP A 9 -5.97 -15.39 -14.11
CA ASP A 9 -6.28 -16.81 -14.20
C ASP A 9 -7.80 -16.96 -14.46
N PRO A 10 -8.23 -17.49 -15.61
CA PRO A 10 -9.60 -17.33 -16.12
C PRO A 10 -10.70 -18.11 -15.37
N ILE A 11 -10.36 -18.90 -14.34
CA ILE A 11 -11.29 -19.86 -13.73
C ILE A 11 -11.91 -19.35 -12.41
N PHE A 12 -11.34 -18.31 -11.78
CA PHE A 12 -11.93 -17.67 -10.59
C PHE A 12 -11.77 -16.16 -10.66
N ALA A 13 -12.56 -15.52 -11.54
CA ALA A 13 -12.74 -14.07 -11.52
C ALA A 13 -13.66 -13.69 -10.33
N VAL A 14 -13.20 -13.95 -9.10
CA VAL A 14 -13.73 -13.21 -7.96
C VAL A 14 -13.25 -11.78 -8.17
N PRO A 15 -14.16 -10.78 -8.25
CA PRO A 15 -13.74 -9.39 -8.28
C PRO A 15 -12.81 -9.17 -7.10
N TRP A 16 -11.63 -8.64 -7.37
CA TRP A 16 -10.69 -8.31 -6.31
C TRP A 16 -11.39 -7.39 -5.31
N ASN A 17 -11.34 -7.74 -4.03
CA ASN A 17 -11.83 -6.92 -2.94
C ASN A 17 -10.70 -6.74 -1.92
N MET A 18 -10.55 -5.52 -1.39
CA MET A 18 -9.67 -5.27 -0.25
C MET A 18 -10.33 -5.90 0.98
N ASP A 19 -9.54 -6.51 1.87
CA ASP A 19 -10.05 -6.86 3.19
C ASP A 19 -10.21 -5.55 3.98
N GLU A 20 -11.41 -4.99 3.91
CA GLU A 20 -11.73 -3.76 4.63
C GLU A 20 -11.74 -4.08 6.12
N VAL A 21 -11.09 -3.25 6.93
CA VAL A 21 -11.27 -3.31 8.38
C VAL A 21 -12.79 -3.24 8.64
N PRO A 22 -13.42 -4.25 9.28
CA PRO A 22 -14.89 -4.35 9.31
C PRO A 22 -15.60 -3.12 9.88
N THR A 23 -14.92 -2.36 10.75
CA THR A 23 -15.44 -1.12 11.34
C THR A 23 -15.40 0.07 10.38
N LEU A 24 -14.67 -0.02 9.27
CA LEU A 24 -14.55 1.00 8.23
C LEU A 24 -15.42 0.69 7.00
N THR A 25 -16.10 -0.46 6.98
CA THR A 25 -16.94 -0.87 5.86
C THR A 25 -18.02 0.16 5.55
N GLY A 26 -18.10 0.58 4.29
CA GLY A 26 -19.05 1.58 3.81
C GLY A 26 -18.71 3.04 4.12
N LEU A 27 -17.59 3.33 4.80
CA LEU A 27 -17.21 4.70 5.16
C LEU A 27 -16.55 5.49 4.03
N ASN A 28 -16.36 4.89 2.84
CA ASN A 28 -15.69 5.50 1.69
C ASN A 28 -14.35 6.15 2.11
N THR A 29 -13.46 5.36 2.70
CA THR A 29 -12.17 5.82 3.22
C THR A 29 -11.00 5.25 2.41
N PRO A 30 -10.01 6.08 2.03
CA PRO A 30 -8.81 5.61 1.33
C PRO A 30 -7.78 4.95 2.26
N PHE A 31 -8.03 4.96 3.58
CA PHE A 31 -7.08 4.45 4.57
C PHE A 31 -7.40 3.01 4.97
N CYS A 32 -6.36 2.18 4.98
CA CYS A 32 -6.42 0.83 5.53
C CYS A 32 -5.97 0.77 7.01
N TRP A 33 -5.15 1.73 7.46
CA TRP A 33 -4.78 1.95 8.86
C TRP A 33 -4.66 3.45 9.16
N PHE A 34 -4.84 3.81 10.44
CA PHE A 34 -4.62 5.16 10.97
C PHE A 34 -4.11 5.06 12.41
N GLY A 35 -3.31 6.04 12.85
CA GLY A 35 -2.80 6.11 14.22
C GLY A 35 -1.28 6.39 14.29
N PRO A 36 -0.73 6.50 15.51
CA PRO A 36 0.71 6.59 15.72
C PRO A 36 1.36 5.27 15.33
N GLU A 37 2.43 5.33 14.53
CA GLU A 37 3.19 4.15 14.06
C GLU A 37 2.30 3.08 13.38
N PRO A 38 1.60 3.42 12.29
CA PRO A 38 0.73 2.45 11.62
C PRO A 38 1.58 1.33 11.02
N GLN A 39 1.35 0.11 11.51
CA GLN A 39 2.01 -1.09 10.99
C GLN A 39 1.13 -1.78 9.94
N LEU A 40 1.75 -2.18 8.83
CA LEU A 40 1.05 -2.64 7.64
C LEU A 40 1.24 -4.14 7.47
N PHE A 41 0.21 -4.92 7.78
CA PHE A 41 0.24 -6.37 7.69
C PHE A 41 -1.07 -6.88 7.08
N ASP A 42 -1.16 -6.82 5.75
CA ASP A 42 -2.22 -7.53 5.05
C ASP A 42 -1.72 -8.04 3.70
N ALA A 43 -1.77 -9.36 3.57
CA ALA A 43 -1.38 -10.09 2.39
C ALA A 43 -2.56 -10.97 1.99
N PRO A 44 -2.83 -11.13 0.68
CA PRO A 44 -3.92 -11.98 0.25
C PRO A 44 -3.74 -13.39 0.81
N SER A 45 -4.72 -13.86 1.59
CA SER A 45 -4.78 -15.27 1.96
C SER A 45 -5.36 -16.06 0.78
N ARG A 46 -4.70 -17.16 0.40
CA ARG A 46 -5.23 -18.11 -0.59
C ARG A 46 -5.19 -19.50 -0.01
N TRP A 47 -6.22 -20.29 -0.34
CA TRP A 47 -6.33 -21.70 0.06
C TRP A 47 -5.34 -22.61 -0.68
N ALA A 48 -4.96 -22.27 -1.92
CA ALA A 48 -4.00 -23.05 -2.71
C ALA A 48 -2.55 -22.58 -2.41
N GLN A 49 -1.82 -23.38 -1.63
CA GLN A 49 -0.43 -23.10 -1.23
C GLN A 49 0.61 -23.55 -2.28
N ASP A 50 0.17 -24.26 -3.31
CA ASP A 50 0.98 -24.91 -4.34
C ASP A 50 1.17 -24.06 -5.60
N ARG A 51 0.63 -22.85 -5.64
CA ARG A 51 0.75 -21.96 -6.80
C ARG A 51 1.90 -20.99 -6.65
N GLU A 52 2.73 -20.95 -7.68
CA GLU A 52 3.73 -19.92 -7.89
C GLU A 52 3.10 -18.53 -7.77
N MET A 53 3.76 -17.63 -7.05
CA MET A 53 3.28 -16.27 -6.90
C MET A 53 4.42 -15.28 -6.73
N ASP A 54 4.30 -14.16 -7.42
CA ASP A 54 5.09 -12.96 -7.20
C ASP A 54 4.11 -11.86 -6.81
N TRP A 55 4.04 -11.56 -5.50
CA TRP A 55 3.11 -10.57 -4.98
C TRP A 55 3.89 -9.36 -4.47
N SER A 56 3.54 -8.18 -4.99
CA SER A 56 4.10 -6.90 -4.57
C SER A 56 2.97 -5.94 -4.26
N ALA A 57 3.29 -5.01 -3.38
CA ALA A 57 2.33 -4.16 -2.74
C ALA A 57 2.99 -2.78 -2.59
N LEU A 58 2.54 -1.80 -3.38
CA LEU A 58 2.88 -0.38 -3.21
C LEU A 58 2.03 0.28 -2.11
N SER A 59 2.69 0.88 -1.12
CA SER A 59 2.01 1.61 -0.05
C SER A 59 2.57 3.00 0.19
N PHE A 60 1.69 3.85 0.73
CA PHE A 60 1.99 5.26 0.96
C PHE A 60 1.75 5.59 2.43
N LEU A 61 2.73 6.20 3.07
CA LEU A 61 2.48 6.97 4.28
C LEU A 61 1.90 8.32 3.84
N THR A 62 0.78 8.71 4.44
CA THR A 62 0.03 9.91 4.06
C THR A 62 -0.45 10.65 5.31
N TYR A 63 -0.82 11.92 5.14
CA TYR A 63 -1.41 12.74 6.20
C TYR A 63 -2.54 13.61 5.64
N VAL A 64 -3.36 14.14 6.55
CA VAL A 64 -4.39 15.15 6.28
C VAL A 64 -3.99 16.42 7.00
N GLU A 65 -3.82 17.51 6.25
CA GLU A 65 -3.18 18.76 6.71
C GLU A 65 -3.88 19.43 7.90
N ASP A 66 -5.19 19.23 8.04
CA ASP A 66 -6.04 19.96 8.98
C ASP A 66 -6.66 19.04 10.05
N ALA A 67 -5.87 18.11 10.57
CA ALA A 67 -6.28 17.21 11.65
C ALA A 67 -7.60 16.48 11.37
N LEU A 68 -7.75 15.96 10.14
CA LEU A 68 -8.91 15.22 9.65
C LEU A 68 -10.19 16.06 9.44
N LEU A 69 -10.10 17.40 9.42
CA LEU A 69 -11.25 18.26 9.11
C LEU A 69 -11.61 18.24 7.62
N SER A 70 -10.63 18.09 6.74
CA SER A 70 -10.82 17.93 5.29
C SER A 70 -10.64 16.49 4.85
N LYS A 71 -11.16 16.19 3.65
CA LYS A 71 -10.87 14.96 2.91
C LYS A 71 -9.71 15.15 1.95
N LYS A 72 -8.67 15.91 2.35
CA LYS A 72 -7.49 16.16 1.51
C LYS A 72 -6.29 15.39 2.05
N VAL A 73 -5.78 14.46 1.25
CA VAL A 73 -4.67 13.57 1.61
C VAL A 73 -3.43 13.94 0.82
N ARG A 74 -2.26 13.93 1.49
CA ARG A 74 -0.96 14.14 0.84
C ARG A 74 0.01 13.01 1.18
N PRO A 75 0.83 12.59 0.20
CA PRO A 75 1.83 11.54 0.40
C PRO A 75 3.11 12.08 1.08
N VAL A 76 3.72 11.24 1.90
CA VAL A 76 5.00 11.50 2.59
C VAL A 76 6.07 10.54 2.08
N LEU A 77 5.73 9.25 2.01
CA LEU A 77 6.65 8.18 1.63
C LEU A 77 5.90 7.15 0.79
N ALA A 78 6.59 6.59 -0.21
CA ALA A 78 6.14 5.42 -0.94
C ALA A 78 7.11 4.25 -0.71
N PHE A 79 6.57 3.06 -0.47
CA PHE A 79 7.37 1.85 -0.35
C PHE A 79 6.65 0.64 -0.92
N GLU A 80 7.43 -0.24 -1.52
CA GLU A 80 6.99 -1.52 -2.05
C GLU A 80 7.45 -2.65 -1.14
N TRP A 81 6.58 -3.60 -0.89
CA TRP A 81 6.89 -4.82 -0.13
C TRP A 81 6.07 -5.98 -0.66
N GLY A 82 6.38 -7.19 -0.20
CA GLY A 82 5.60 -8.36 -0.57
C GLY A 82 6.31 -9.67 -0.31
N PHE A 83 6.00 -10.68 -1.09
CA PHE A 83 6.56 -12.02 -0.94
C PHE A 83 6.53 -12.80 -2.26
N TRP A 84 7.32 -13.86 -2.31
CA TRP A 84 7.28 -14.88 -3.34
C TRP A 84 6.72 -16.18 -2.77
N ILE A 85 6.04 -16.95 -3.62
CA ILE A 85 5.82 -18.38 -3.44
C ILE A 85 6.49 -19.07 -4.62
N LYS A 86 7.51 -19.90 -4.36
CA LYS A 86 8.21 -20.69 -5.37
C LYS A 86 8.40 -22.12 -4.89
N ASP A 87 7.93 -23.10 -5.64
CA ASP A 87 7.92 -24.52 -5.29
C ASP A 87 7.31 -24.78 -3.90
N GLY A 88 6.24 -24.04 -3.57
CA GLY A 88 5.58 -24.08 -2.26
C GLY A 88 6.35 -23.39 -1.12
N VAL A 89 7.54 -22.85 -1.38
CA VAL A 89 8.34 -22.10 -0.40
C VAL A 89 7.98 -20.61 -0.43
N LYS A 90 7.66 -20.06 0.75
CA LYS A 90 7.36 -18.63 0.92
C LYS A 90 8.60 -17.86 1.33
N SER A 91 8.87 -16.73 0.69
CA SER A 91 9.97 -15.84 1.05
C SER A 91 9.54 -14.38 0.98
N VAL A 92 9.97 -13.57 1.94
CA VAL A 92 9.63 -12.14 2.03
C VAL A 92 10.51 -11.34 1.08
N LYS A 93 9.90 -10.40 0.36
CA LYS A 93 10.63 -9.44 -0.46
C LYS A 93 11.29 -8.38 0.41
N PRO A 94 12.48 -7.89 0.05
CA PRO A 94 13.01 -6.67 0.64
C PRO A 94 12.01 -5.53 0.48
N VAL A 95 11.87 -4.71 1.52
CA VAL A 95 11.10 -3.47 1.42
C VAL A 95 11.92 -2.47 0.61
N VAL A 96 11.31 -1.88 -0.40
CA VAL A 96 11.96 -0.93 -1.32
C VAL A 96 11.28 0.43 -1.22
N LEU A 97 12.01 1.46 -0.83
CA LEU A 97 11.52 2.83 -0.94
C LEU A 97 11.41 3.23 -2.41
N ARG A 98 10.29 3.85 -2.77
CA ARG A 98 9.99 4.34 -4.12
C ARG A 98 10.01 5.86 -4.12
N GLU A 99 10.32 6.45 -5.27
CA GLU A 99 10.17 7.90 -5.48
C GLU A 99 8.70 8.28 -5.34
N VAL A 100 8.38 9.02 -4.27
CA VAL A 100 7.01 9.24 -3.83
C VAL A 100 6.19 10.03 -4.85
N GLY A 101 6.80 11.00 -5.55
CA GLY A 101 6.13 11.79 -6.58
C GLY A 101 5.63 10.93 -7.74
N GLU A 102 6.55 10.21 -8.39
CA GLU A 102 6.21 9.33 -9.51
C GLU A 102 5.20 8.25 -9.10
N ALA A 103 5.46 7.58 -7.97
CA ALA A 103 4.59 6.52 -7.48
C ALA A 103 3.18 7.03 -7.12
N TRP A 104 3.07 8.25 -6.58
CA TRP A 104 1.79 8.84 -6.24
C TRP A 104 0.98 9.22 -7.49
N GLU A 105 1.61 9.87 -8.47
CA GLU A 105 0.95 10.22 -9.73
C GLU A 105 0.44 8.98 -10.47
N GLU A 106 1.21 7.88 -10.46
CA GLU A 106 0.77 6.62 -11.07
C GLU A 106 -0.53 6.06 -10.47
N GLN A 107 -0.80 6.34 -9.19
CA GLN A 107 -1.96 5.79 -8.47
C GLN A 107 -3.10 6.80 -8.29
N ARG A 108 -2.82 8.10 -8.42
CA ARG A 108 -3.77 9.18 -8.14
C ARG A 108 -5.09 9.04 -8.89
N GLY A 109 -5.04 8.75 -10.20
CA GLY A 109 -6.26 8.60 -11.00
C GLY A 109 -7.17 7.44 -10.53
N LEU A 110 -6.58 6.34 -10.04
CA LEU A 110 -7.34 5.22 -9.47
C LEU A 110 -7.97 5.60 -8.11
N LEU A 111 -7.23 6.34 -7.29
CA LEU A 111 -7.67 6.83 -5.99
C LEU A 111 -8.86 7.79 -6.14
N GLU A 112 -8.73 8.79 -7.01
CA GLU A 112 -9.75 9.78 -7.30
C GLU A 112 -11.02 9.14 -7.87
N GLY A 113 -10.86 8.16 -8.77
CA GLY A 113 -12.00 7.43 -9.33
C GLY A 113 -12.73 6.55 -8.32
N LYS A 114 -12.03 6.05 -7.28
CA LYS A 114 -12.62 5.15 -6.27
C LYS A 114 -13.23 5.88 -5.08
N PHE A 115 -12.62 6.97 -4.63
CA PHE A 115 -12.97 7.62 -3.36
C PHE A 115 -13.59 8.99 -3.61
N GLU A 116 -14.86 9.01 -4.00
CA GLU A 116 -15.58 10.25 -4.27
C GLU A 116 -15.57 11.18 -3.04
N GLY A 117 -15.34 12.47 -3.29
CA GLY A 117 -15.28 13.50 -2.25
C GLY A 117 -13.94 13.58 -1.51
N TRP A 118 -12.96 12.74 -1.85
CA TRP A 118 -11.57 12.89 -1.43
C TRP A 118 -10.75 13.66 -2.47
N VAL A 119 -9.78 14.43 -1.99
CA VAL A 119 -8.80 15.15 -2.80
C VAL A 119 -7.42 14.58 -2.50
N PHE A 120 -6.70 14.20 -3.55
CA PHE A 120 -5.36 13.60 -3.44
C PHE A 120 -4.33 14.62 -3.90
N GLY A 121 -3.76 15.36 -2.95
CA GLY A 121 -2.84 16.46 -3.22
C GLY A 121 -1.44 16.01 -3.66
N ASP A 122 -0.63 16.96 -4.10
CA ASP A 122 0.77 16.74 -4.46
C ASP A 122 1.67 16.45 -3.26
N VAL A 123 2.81 15.81 -3.53
CA VAL A 123 3.92 15.70 -2.58
C VAL A 123 4.31 17.11 -2.14
N GLU A 124 4.39 17.34 -0.84
CA GLU A 124 4.79 18.63 -0.30
C GLU A 124 6.29 18.86 -0.53
N GLU A 125 6.63 20.05 -1.03
CA GLU A 125 8.03 20.45 -1.20
C GLU A 125 8.73 20.54 0.17
N GLY A 126 9.89 19.89 0.30
CA GLY A 126 10.69 19.92 1.53
C GLY A 126 10.48 18.76 2.50
N VAL A 127 9.59 17.80 2.19
CA VAL A 127 9.52 16.52 2.93
C VAL A 127 10.68 15.62 2.50
N GLU A 128 11.73 15.55 3.32
CA GLU A 128 12.86 14.64 3.12
C GLU A 128 12.68 13.33 3.90
N VAL A 129 12.69 12.19 3.20
CA VAL A 129 12.75 10.88 3.85
C VAL A 129 14.20 10.43 3.94
N ARG A 130 14.75 10.43 5.15
CA ARG A 130 16.13 9.98 5.41
C ARG A 130 16.16 8.49 5.69
N ARG A 131 17.07 7.79 5.01
CA ARG A 131 17.42 6.41 5.36
C ARG A 131 18.45 6.45 6.48
N GLU A 132 18.01 6.22 7.71
CA GLU A 132 18.96 5.88 8.76
C GLU A 132 19.32 4.39 8.63
N HIS A 133 20.61 4.09 8.50
CA HIS A 133 21.08 2.72 8.63
C HIS A 133 20.79 2.29 10.06
N ALA A 134 19.98 1.23 10.22
CA ALA A 134 19.88 0.57 11.50
C ALA A 134 21.29 0.15 11.94
N ILE A 135 21.67 0.58 13.14
CA ILE A 135 22.89 0.11 13.81
C ILE A 135 22.78 -1.41 13.87
N THR A 136 23.65 -2.12 13.15
CA THR A 136 23.83 -3.55 13.38
C THR A 136 24.60 -3.68 14.68
N ASP A 137 23.93 -4.08 15.75
CA ASP A 137 24.59 -4.47 16.99
C ASP A 137 25.66 -5.53 16.69
N GLY A 138 26.91 -5.21 17.01
CA GLY A 138 28.05 -6.13 16.82
C GLY A 138 29.41 -5.46 16.92
N ASP A 139 29.73 -4.87 18.09
CA ASP A 139 31.11 -4.72 18.60
C ASP A 139 31.34 -5.75 19.72
#